data_AF-A0A7W9CQ16-F1
#
_entry.id   AF-A0A7W9CQ16-F1
#
_cell.length_a   1.000
_cell.length_b   1.000
_cell.length_c   1.000
_cell.angle_alpha   90.00
_cell.angle_beta   90.00
_cell.angle_gamma   90.00
#
_symmetry.space_group_name_H-M   'P 1'
#
loop_
_entity.id
_entity.type
_entity.pdbx_description
1 polymer ?
#
loop_
_entity_poly.entity_id
_entity_poly.type
_entity_poly.pdbx_seq_one_letter_code
_entity_poly.pdbx_strand_id
1 'polypeptide(L)'
;MKTSRRRAAGAAVLLMMSLAGCAQVEEITNQAGEVTAQAERLWTEARQMGDLTVEQVRDFDWSSLSGFDGILLGDNSRVTEFFRSMPSGPDMESFEIKGDEGTLVVHYGEQVAEVDPAVLQETMEQVAAEAKERVQNLDTVEFRVGERTYTF
;
A
#
# COMPACT_ATOMS: atom_id res chain seq x y z
N MET A 1 64.40 24.58 29.48
CA MET A 1 64.27 23.57 28.40
C MET A 1 64.67 22.21 28.95
N LYS A 2 64.04 21.12 28.46
CA LYS A 2 64.25 19.67 28.74
C LYS A 2 63.40 18.96 29.83
N THR A 3 62.29 18.39 29.33
CA THR A 3 61.82 16.98 29.42
C THR A 3 61.29 16.38 30.73
N SER A 4 59.95 16.48 30.88
CA SER A 4 58.92 15.43 30.97
C SER A 4 59.22 14.02 31.53
N ARG A 5 58.48 13.71 32.62
CA ARG A 5 57.62 12.56 32.96
C ARG A 5 58.11 11.11 32.84
N ARG A 6 58.13 10.44 34.01
CA ARG A 6 58.19 8.99 34.23
C ARG A 6 56.79 8.35 34.19
N ARG A 7 56.77 7.08 33.79
CA ARG A 7 55.66 6.17 33.43
C ARG A 7 54.83 5.66 34.63
N ALA A 8 53.55 5.39 34.40
CA ALA A 8 52.79 4.17 34.78
C ALA A 8 51.33 4.35 34.28
N ALA A 9 50.90 3.63 33.24
CA ALA A 9 50.19 2.35 33.28
C ALA A 9 48.66 2.54 33.42
N GLY A 10 47.93 2.27 32.34
CA GLY A 10 46.47 2.28 32.31
C GLY A 10 45.92 2.01 30.91
N ALA A 11 45.63 0.74 30.64
CA ALA A 11 44.76 0.19 29.58
C ALA A 11 44.99 0.64 28.12
N ALA A 12 45.64 -0.24 27.36
CA ALA A 12 45.50 -0.29 25.91
C ALA A 12 44.13 -0.91 25.56
N VAL A 13 43.21 -0.11 25.00
CA VAL A 13 42.14 -0.62 24.15
C VAL A 13 42.64 -0.50 22.72
N LEU A 14 42.99 -1.64 22.14
CA LEU A 14 43.33 -1.78 20.73
C LEU A 14 42.08 -1.48 19.89
N LEU A 15 41.95 -0.24 19.43
CA LEU A 15 41.13 0.11 18.27
C LEU A 15 41.86 -0.39 17.01
N MET A 16 41.66 -1.66 16.69
CA MET A 16 41.89 -2.22 15.36
C MET A 16 40.59 -2.90 14.92
N MET A 17 39.58 -2.10 14.61
CA MET A 17 38.55 -2.51 13.67
C MET A 17 38.83 -1.78 12.36
N SER A 18 39.50 -2.53 11.51
CA SER A 18 39.73 -2.27 10.10
C SER A 18 38.41 -1.90 9.42
N LEU A 19 38.44 -0.81 8.67
CA LEU A 19 37.44 -0.48 7.66
C LEU A 19 37.33 -1.63 6.65
N ALA A 20 36.30 -2.47 6.81
CA ALA A 20 35.81 -3.37 5.79
C ALA A 20 34.31 -3.63 6.04
N GLY A 21 33.57 -2.55 6.27
CA GLY A 21 32.12 -2.52 6.04
C GLY A 21 31.87 -2.04 4.61
N CYS A 22 30.75 -2.46 4.02
CA CYS A 22 30.29 -2.17 2.65
C CYS A 22 30.80 -3.14 1.56
N ALA A 23 30.46 -4.42 1.68
CA ALA A 23 30.39 -5.30 0.50
C ALA A 23 29.23 -6.32 0.57
N GLN A 24 28.55 -6.45 1.71
CA GLN A 24 27.55 -7.50 1.94
C GLN A 24 26.12 -6.97 2.14
N VAL A 25 25.87 -5.71 1.79
CA VAL A 25 24.54 -5.05 1.84
C VAL A 25 24.00 -4.75 0.44
N GLU A 26 24.77 -5.02 -0.62
CA GLU A 26 24.30 -4.85 -2.01
C GLU A 26 23.51 -6.06 -2.54
N GLU A 27 23.70 -7.26 -1.97
CA GLU A 27 23.04 -8.47 -2.48
C GLU A 27 21.61 -8.68 -1.94
N ILE A 28 21.32 -8.18 -0.72
CA ILE A 28 19.96 -8.22 -0.15
C ILE A 28 19.06 -7.14 -0.78
N THR A 29 19.64 -6.07 -1.32
CA THR A 29 18.88 -4.96 -1.91
C THR A 29 18.47 -5.24 -3.36
N ASN A 30 19.22 -6.07 -4.10
CA ASN A 30 18.86 -6.45 -5.48
C ASN A 30 17.70 -7.44 -5.57
N GLN A 31 17.53 -8.33 -4.58
CA GLN A 31 16.40 -9.27 -4.56
C GLN A 31 15.07 -8.59 -4.21
N ALA A 32 15.09 -7.49 -3.45
CA ALA A 32 13.89 -6.70 -3.18
C ALA A 32 13.44 -5.91 -4.43
N GLY A 33 14.39 -5.41 -5.23
CA GLY A 33 14.10 -4.70 -6.48
C GLY A 33 13.45 -5.58 -7.56
N GLU A 34 13.89 -6.83 -7.70
CA GLU A 34 13.34 -7.75 -8.72
C GLU A 34 11.95 -8.31 -8.36
N VAL A 35 11.64 -8.51 -7.07
CA VAL A 35 10.28 -8.90 -6.64
C VAL A 35 9.31 -7.73 -6.82
N THR A 36 9.75 -6.50 -6.57
CA THR A 36 8.91 -5.30 -6.75
C THR A 36 8.68 -5.02 -8.24
N ALA A 37 9.70 -5.16 -9.08
CA ALA A 37 9.59 -4.92 -10.52
C ALA A 37 8.88 -6.05 -11.28
N GLN A 38 8.89 -7.30 -10.79
CA GLN A 38 8.06 -8.39 -11.35
C GLN A 38 6.61 -8.30 -10.90
N ALA A 39 6.37 -7.87 -9.65
CA ALA A 39 5.04 -7.48 -9.22
C ALA A 39 4.53 -6.35 -10.12
N GLU A 40 5.24 -5.22 -10.23
CA GLU A 40 4.84 -4.09 -11.09
C GLU A 40 4.61 -4.48 -12.55
N ARG A 41 5.41 -5.40 -13.12
CA ARG A 41 5.21 -5.90 -14.50
C ARG A 41 3.98 -6.79 -14.65
N LEU A 42 3.70 -7.68 -13.68
CA LEU A 42 2.45 -8.46 -13.65
C LEU A 42 1.22 -7.58 -13.39
N TRP A 43 1.38 -6.49 -12.64
CA TRP A 43 0.32 -5.50 -12.39
C TRP A 43 0.06 -4.60 -13.61
N THR A 44 1.09 -4.32 -14.43
CA THR A 44 0.97 -3.47 -15.63
C THR A 44 0.21 -4.14 -16.78
N GLU A 45 0.21 -5.49 -16.86
CA GLU A 45 -0.57 -6.23 -17.87
C GLU A 45 -2.06 -6.40 -17.51
N ALA A 46 -2.47 -6.08 -16.27
CA ALA A 46 -3.79 -6.43 -15.77
C ALA A 46 -4.90 -5.37 -15.92
N ARG A 47 -4.62 -4.07 -16.04
CA ARG A 47 -5.71 -3.06 -16.12
C ARG A 47 -5.20 -1.67 -16.46
N GLN A 48 -5.30 -1.29 -17.73
CA GLN A 48 -5.53 0.12 -18.06
C GLN A 48 -7.03 0.36 -17.91
N MET A 49 -7.45 1.12 -16.91
CA MET A 49 -8.85 1.49 -16.67
C MET A 49 -9.36 2.59 -17.59
N GLY A 50 -9.15 2.43 -18.89
CA GLY A 50 -10.04 3.07 -19.86
C GLY A 50 -11.40 2.34 -19.97
N ASP A 51 -11.56 1.20 -19.27
CA ASP A 51 -12.57 0.17 -19.58
C ASP A 51 -13.24 -0.42 -18.32
N LEU A 52 -13.28 0.30 -17.19
CA LEU A 52 -14.01 -0.18 -16.00
C LEU A 52 -15.52 -0.23 -16.33
N THR A 53 -16.04 -1.42 -16.62
CA THR A 53 -17.46 -1.64 -16.94
C THR A 53 -18.18 -2.35 -15.79
N VAL A 54 -19.50 -2.20 -15.74
CA VAL A 54 -20.36 -2.97 -14.82
C VAL A 54 -20.11 -4.49 -14.97
N GLU A 55 -19.88 -4.96 -16.20
CA GLU A 55 -19.59 -6.37 -16.47
C GLU A 55 -18.30 -6.84 -15.80
N GLN A 56 -17.24 -6.01 -15.83
CA GLN A 56 -15.97 -6.35 -15.17
C GLN A 56 -16.09 -6.45 -13.65
N VAL A 57 -16.94 -5.65 -13.03
CA VAL A 57 -17.18 -5.68 -11.58
C VAL A 57 -18.06 -6.88 -11.23
N ARG A 58 -19.08 -7.16 -12.05
CA ARG A 58 -19.98 -8.30 -11.85
C ARG A 58 -19.28 -9.65 -12.03
N ASP A 59 -18.38 -9.74 -13.00
CA ASP A 59 -17.66 -10.98 -13.31
C ASP A 59 -16.38 -11.15 -12.48
N PHE A 60 -16.05 -10.18 -11.61
CA PHE A 60 -14.92 -10.30 -10.69
C PHE A 60 -15.17 -11.41 -9.67
N ASP A 61 -14.17 -12.27 -9.49
CA ASP A 61 -14.23 -13.34 -8.50
C ASP A 61 -13.94 -12.80 -7.08
N TRP A 62 -14.97 -12.27 -6.42
CA TRP A 62 -14.88 -11.76 -5.04
C TRP A 62 -14.38 -12.81 -4.04
N SER A 63 -14.56 -14.10 -4.33
CA SER A 63 -14.07 -15.17 -3.46
C SER A 63 -12.54 -15.26 -3.44
N SER A 64 -11.86 -14.75 -4.47
CA SER A 64 -10.39 -14.64 -4.50
C SER A 64 -9.84 -13.73 -3.40
N LEU A 65 -10.68 -12.84 -2.84
CA LEU A 65 -10.32 -11.95 -1.74
C LEU A 65 -10.47 -12.60 -0.35
N SER A 66 -10.78 -13.89 -0.25
CA SER A 66 -10.96 -14.57 1.05
C SER A 66 -9.73 -14.51 1.97
N GLY A 67 -8.54 -14.29 1.41
CA GLY A 67 -7.30 -14.08 2.19
C GLY A 67 -7.26 -12.78 2.98
N PHE A 68 -8.17 -11.84 2.69
CA PHE A 68 -8.28 -10.52 3.32
C PHE A 68 -9.39 -10.46 4.39
N ASP A 69 -9.92 -11.60 4.83
CA ASP A 69 -10.91 -11.62 5.90
C ASP A 69 -10.30 -11.18 7.25
N GLY A 70 -11.10 -10.44 8.02
CA GLY A 70 -10.76 -9.97 9.36
C GLY A 70 -9.61 -8.95 9.43
N ILE A 71 -9.35 -8.17 8.39
CA ILE A 71 -8.35 -7.09 8.43
C ILE A 71 -8.78 -6.03 9.43
N LEU A 72 -7.86 -5.51 10.24
CA LEU A 72 -8.15 -4.35 11.07
C LEU A 72 -8.01 -3.08 10.23
N LEU A 73 -8.94 -2.12 10.33
CA LEU A 73 -8.84 -0.85 9.62
C LEU A 73 -7.49 -0.13 9.83
N GLY A 74 -6.90 -0.25 11.02
CA GLY A 74 -5.57 0.31 11.33
C GLY A 74 -4.37 -0.42 10.71
N ASP A 75 -4.59 -1.56 10.02
CA ASP A 75 -3.57 -2.26 9.26
C ASP A 75 -3.48 -1.68 7.85
N ASN A 76 -2.91 -0.47 7.75
CA ASN A 76 -2.88 0.32 6.52
C ASN A 76 -2.32 -0.46 5.32
N SER A 77 -1.31 -1.30 5.54
CA SER A 77 -0.70 -2.11 4.48
C SER A 77 -1.68 -3.14 3.94
N ARG A 78 -2.35 -3.89 4.82
CA ARG A 78 -3.32 -4.91 4.39
C ARG A 78 -4.59 -4.31 3.81
N VAL A 79 -5.09 -3.21 4.37
CA VAL A 79 -6.24 -2.47 3.83
C VAL A 79 -5.92 -1.97 2.42
N THR A 80 -4.74 -1.37 2.23
CA THR A 80 -4.29 -0.90 0.91
C THR A 80 -4.18 -2.05 -0.08
N GLU A 81 -3.58 -3.18 0.31
CA GLU A 81 -3.42 -4.36 -0.55
C GLU A 81 -4.76 -4.97 -0.95
N PHE A 82 -5.70 -5.06 -0.01
CA PHE A 82 -7.05 -5.53 -0.24
C PHE A 82 -7.78 -4.68 -1.29
N PHE A 83 -7.79 -3.36 -1.11
CA PHE A 83 -8.42 -2.44 -2.07
C PHE A 83 -7.72 -2.44 -3.43
N ARG A 84 -6.39 -2.55 -3.47
CA ARG A 84 -5.63 -2.68 -4.72
C ARG A 84 -5.92 -3.97 -5.49
N SER A 85 -6.38 -5.01 -4.79
CA SER A 85 -6.75 -6.29 -5.38
C SER A 85 -8.16 -6.29 -5.99
N MET A 86 -8.96 -5.25 -5.72
CA MET A 86 -10.29 -5.08 -6.29
C MET A 86 -10.25 -4.56 -7.73
N PRO A 87 -11.35 -4.70 -8.51
CA PRO A 87 -11.42 -4.18 -9.87
C PRO A 87 -11.19 -2.67 -9.98
N SER A 88 -11.51 -1.88 -8.94
CA SER A 88 -11.23 -0.43 -8.88
C SER A 88 -9.83 -0.10 -8.35
N GLY A 89 -9.10 -1.06 -7.80
CA GLY A 89 -7.80 -0.87 -7.13
C GLY A 89 -6.72 -0.11 -7.91
N PRO A 90 -6.50 -0.41 -9.21
CA PRO A 90 -5.39 0.18 -9.97
C PRO A 90 -5.42 1.69 -10.23
N ASP A 91 -6.58 2.36 -10.07
CA ASP A 91 -6.76 3.82 -10.30
C ASP A 91 -6.75 4.59 -8.99
N MET A 92 -6.67 3.87 -7.87
CA MET A 92 -6.57 4.49 -6.56
C MET A 92 -5.21 5.18 -6.45
N GLU A 93 -5.23 6.49 -6.30
CA GLU A 93 -4.03 7.29 -6.10
C GLU A 93 -3.57 7.24 -4.65
N SER A 94 -4.51 7.34 -3.70
CA SER A 94 -4.19 7.38 -2.28
C SER A 94 -5.33 6.94 -1.38
N PHE A 95 -4.98 6.74 -0.11
CA PHE A 95 -5.84 6.23 0.96
C PHE A 95 -5.64 7.12 2.19
N GLU A 96 -6.72 7.48 2.85
CA GLU A 96 -6.69 8.10 4.16
C GLU A 96 -7.55 7.27 5.11
N ILE A 97 -6.94 6.76 6.17
CA ILE A 97 -7.61 5.95 7.19
C ILE A 97 -7.85 6.82 8.41
N LYS A 98 -9.12 7.02 8.74
CA LYS A 98 -9.58 7.68 9.94
C LYS A 98 -10.05 6.62 10.93
N GLY A 99 -9.10 5.96 11.57
CA GLY A 99 -9.35 4.79 12.42
C GLY A 99 -10.31 5.06 13.58
N ASP A 100 -10.21 6.23 14.23
CA ASP A 100 -11.11 6.64 15.32
C ASP A 100 -12.56 6.91 14.85
N GLU A 101 -12.73 7.22 13.56
CA GLU A 101 -14.03 7.51 12.93
C GLU A 101 -14.57 6.30 12.16
N GLY A 102 -13.87 5.16 12.17
CA GLY A 102 -14.22 3.99 11.38
C GLY A 102 -14.33 4.29 9.88
N THR A 103 -13.59 5.28 9.38
CA THR A 103 -13.77 5.79 8.01
C THR A 103 -12.53 5.56 7.16
N LEU A 104 -12.73 5.02 5.96
CA LEU A 104 -11.71 4.94 4.92
C LEU A 104 -12.05 5.89 3.79
N VAL A 105 -11.13 6.78 3.44
CA VAL A 105 -11.24 7.64 2.27
C VAL A 105 -10.29 7.13 1.19
N VAL A 106 -10.84 6.88 0.02
CA VAL A 106 -10.14 6.46 -1.19
C VAL A 106 -10.14 7.62 -2.17
N HIS A 107 -8.98 7.95 -2.71
CA HIS A 107 -8.83 8.97 -3.75
C HIS A 107 -8.51 8.32 -5.09
N TYR A 108 -9.24 8.71 -6.13
CA TYR A 108 -9.00 8.33 -7.51
C TYR A 108 -8.57 9.54 -8.34
N GLY A 109 -7.74 9.27 -9.34
CA GLY A 109 -7.32 10.29 -10.31
C GLY A 109 -8.47 10.77 -11.20
N GLU A 110 -8.26 11.91 -11.87
CA GLU A 110 -9.29 12.56 -12.69
C GLU A 110 -9.78 11.71 -13.87
N GLN A 111 -8.95 10.77 -14.36
CA GLN A 111 -9.29 9.82 -15.42
C GLN A 111 -10.54 8.97 -15.09
N VAL A 112 -10.76 8.66 -13.81
CA VAL A 112 -11.93 7.88 -13.37
C VAL A 112 -13.22 8.68 -13.52
N ALA A 113 -13.15 10.03 -13.52
CA ALA A 113 -14.32 10.88 -13.69
C ALA A 113 -14.93 10.82 -15.10
N GLU A 114 -14.20 10.27 -16.08
CA GLU A 114 -14.68 10.04 -17.45
C GLU A 114 -15.62 8.83 -17.56
N VAL A 115 -15.59 7.92 -16.57
CA VAL A 115 -16.50 6.78 -16.49
C VAL A 115 -17.94 7.24 -16.19
N ASP A 116 -18.92 6.51 -16.71
CA ASP A 116 -20.33 6.79 -16.44
C ASP A 116 -20.62 6.81 -14.92
N PRO A 117 -21.24 7.88 -14.38
CA PRO A 117 -21.48 8.03 -12.95
C PRO A 117 -22.32 6.90 -12.33
N ALA A 118 -23.26 6.32 -13.08
CA ALA A 118 -24.08 5.21 -12.58
C ALA A 118 -23.24 3.94 -12.42
N VAL A 119 -22.31 3.70 -13.35
CA VAL A 119 -21.36 2.59 -13.28
C VAL A 119 -20.39 2.77 -12.11
N LEU A 120 -19.87 3.98 -11.91
CA LEU A 120 -19.03 4.29 -10.74
C LEU A 120 -19.77 4.06 -9.43
N GLN A 121 -21.00 4.56 -9.32
CA GLN A 121 -21.80 4.40 -8.11
C GLN A 121 -22.05 2.92 -7.79
N GLU A 122 -22.49 2.13 -8.77
CA GLU A 122 -22.73 0.68 -8.57
C GLU A 122 -21.44 -0.05 -8.18
N THR A 123 -20.32 0.29 -8.82
CA THR A 123 -19.02 -0.31 -8.52
C THR A 123 -18.57 0.01 -7.10
N MET A 124 -18.63 1.29 -6.73
CA MET A 124 -18.18 1.76 -5.43
C MET A 124 -19.07 1.24 -4.29
N GLU A 125 -20.37 1.09 -4.54
CA GLU A 125 -21.30 0.47 -3.59
C GLU A 125 -20.88 -0.98 -3.30
N GLN A 126 -20.59 -1.77 -4.34
CA GLN A 126 -20.14 -3.15 -4.18
C GLN A 126 -18.77 -3.25 -3.49
N VAL A 127 -17.80 -2.43 -3.91
CA VAL A 127 -16.47 -2.35 -3.29
C VAL A 127 -16.59 -1.97 -1.81
N ALA A 128 -17.44 -1.00 -1.46
CA ALA A 128 -17.67 -0.64 -0.06
C ALA A 128 -18.33 -1.77 0.75
N ALA A 129 -19.32 -2.46 0.18
CA ALA A 129 -19.96 -3.59 0.84
C ALA A 129 -18.93 -4.70 1.17
N GLU A 130 -18.14 -5.10 0.17
CA GLU A 130 -17.10 -6.11 0.32
C GLU A 130 -16.03 -5.69 1.34
N ALA A 131 -15.70 -4.40 1.37
CA ALA A 131 -14.78 -3.83 2.34
C ALA A 131 -15.31 -3.86 3.77
N LYS A 132 -16.57 -3.48 3.98
CA LYS A 132 -17.19 -3.49 5.31
C LYS A 132 -17.36 -4.90 5.87
N GLU A 133 -17.51 -5.90 5.02
CA GLU A 133 -17.55 -7.29 5.46
C GLU A 133 -16.18 -7.80 5.96
N ARG A 134 -15.08 -7.35 5.35
CA ARG A 134 -13.73 -7.92 5.57
C ARG A 134 -12.86 -7.06 6.47
N VAL A 135 -13.09 -5.75 6.51
CA VAL A 135 -12.34 -4.79 7.32
C VAL A 135 -13.09 -4.50 8.61
N GLN A 136 -12.55 -4.96 9.72
CA GLN A 136 -13.07 -4.72 11.06
C GLN A 136 -12.93 -3.24 11.44
N ASN A 137 -13.96 -2.73 12.13
CA ASN A 137 -14.08 -1.33 12.56
C ASN A 137 -14.16 -0.34 11.38
N LEU A 138 -14.56 -0.80 10.19
CA LEU A 138 -14.88 0.05 9.04
C LEU A 138 -16.40 0.28 8.99
N ASP A 139 -16.81 1.50 9.30
CA ASP A 139 -18.20 1.93 9.26
C ASP A 139 -18.54 2.64 7.95
N THR A 140 -17.62 3.44 7.41
CA THR A 140 -17.86 4.31 6.25
C THR A 140 -16.73 4.21 5.23
N VAL A 141 -17.07 4.12 3.95
CA VAL A 141 -16.10 4.26 2.85
C VAL A 141 -16.47 5.46 1.99
N GLU A 142 -15.53 6.40 1.87
CA GLU A 142 -15.65 7.56 0.97
C GLU A 142 -14.77 7.34 -0.26
N PHE A 143 -15.34 7.46 -1.45
CA PHE A 143 -14.61 7.46 -2.70
C PHE A 143 -14.63 8.86 -3.31
N ARG A 144 -13.46 9.46 -3.48
CA ARG A 144 -13.27 10.78 -4.08
C ARG A 144 -12.77 10.63 -5.50
N VAL A 145 -13.56 11.10 -6.46
CA VAL A 145 -13.27 11.05 -7.90
C VAL A 145 -13.39 12.45 -8.47
N GLY A 146 -12.26 13.11 -8.71
CA GLY A 146 -12.24 14.54 -9.05
C GLY A 146 -12.97 15.36 -7.99
N GLU A 147 -14.03 16.07 -8.38
CA GLU A 147 -14.86 16.88 -7.48
C GLU A 147 -16.02 16.10 -6.82
N ARG A 148 -16.24 14.84 -7.20
CA ARG A 148 -17.35 14.02 -6.69
C ARG A 148 -16.90 13.18 -5.51
N THR A 149 -17.79 13.05 -4.54
CA THR A 149 -17.61 12.13 -3.40
C THR A 149 -18.79 11.18 -3.36
N TYR A 150 -18.49 9.88 -3.30
CA TYR A 150 -19.46 8.82 -3.08
C TYR A 150 -19.22 8.22 -1.70
N THR A 151 -20.24 8.17 -0.85
CA THR A 151 -20.11 7.70 0.53
C THR A 151 -21.08 6.56 0.75
N PHE A 152 -20.56 5.45 1.28
CA PHE A 152 -21.31 4.23 1.53
C PHE A 152 -21.10 3.74 2.95
#